data_AF-A0AAU5XHA4-F1
#
_entry.id   AF-A0AAU5XHA4-F1
#
_cell.length_a   1.000
_cell.length_b   1.000
_cell.length_c   1.000
_cell.angle_alpha   90.00
_cell.angle_beta   90.00
_cell.angle_gamma   90.00
#
_symmetry.space_group_name_H-M   'P 1'
#
loop_
_entity.id
_entity.type
_entity.pdbx_description
1 polymer ?
#
loop_
_entity_poly.entity_id
_entity_poly.type
_entity_poly.pdbx_seq_one_letter_code
_entity_poly.pdbx_strand_id
1 'polypeptide(L)' 'MTEESGAVEILFVDGKDVPIKHKHADRMVVMRDSSKPDGDALYYTPNEWEAFILGVKDGEFDDMVENS' A
#
# COMPACT_ATOMS: atom_id res chain seq x y z
N MET A 1 -28.78 1.77 0.29
CA MET A 1 -27.38 2.15 0.51
C MET A 1 -26.63 1.74 -0.73
N THR A 2 -26.14 2.69 -1.52
CA THR A 2 -25.18 2.37 -2.58
C THR A 2 -23.89 1.99 -1.85
N GLU A 3 -23.43 0.75 -2.01
CA GLU A 3 -22.05 0.42 -1.63
C GLU A 3 -21.15 1.28 -2.51
N GLU A 4 -20.52 2.30 -1.91
CA GLU A 4 -19.37 2.91 -2.55
C GLU A 4 -18.27 1.86 -2.50
N SER A 5 -18.00 1.22 -3.64
CA SER A 5 -16.89 0.28 -3.75
C SER A 5 -15.59 1.07 -3.52
N GLY A 6 -15.05 1.02 -2.30
CA GLY A 6 -13.73 1.56 -2.01
C GLY A 6 -12.71 0.79 -2.84
N ALA A 7 -12.14 1.42 -3.86
CA ALA A 7 -11.07 0.83 -4.63
C ALA A 7 -9.74 1.22 -4.02
N VAL A 8 -8.82 0.25 -3.94
CA VAL A 8 -7.43 0.51 -3.60
C VAL A 8 -6.69 0.81 -4.90
N GLU A 9 -5.90 1.89 -4.91
CA GLU A 9 -5.00 2.19 -6.01
C GLU A 9 -3.53 2.04 -5.61
N ILE A 10 -2.74 1.54 -6.55
CA ILE A 10 -1.29 1.34 -6.40
C ILE A 10 -0.58 2.29 -7.36
N LEU A 11 0.28 3.15 -6.81
CA LEU A 11 1.05 4.15 -7.56
C LEU A 11 2.54 3.85 -7.44
N PHE A 12 3.28 4.09 -8.52
CA PHE A 12 4.75 4.06 -8.53
C PHE A 12 5.25 5.48 -8.70
N VAL A 13 5.96 5.99 -7.70
CA VAL A 13 6.40 7.39 -7.65
C VAL A 13 7.91 7.48 -7.45
N ASP A 14 8.49 8.62 -7.82
CA ASP A 14 9.87 8.95 -7.50
C ASP A 14 9.99 9.12 -5.98
N GLY A 15 11.04 8.55 -5.38
CA GLY A 15 11.21 8.61 -3.93
C GLY A 15 11.39 10.01 -3.38
N LYS A 16 11.84 10.98 -4.21
CA LYS A 16 11.94 12.38 -3.79
C LYS A 16 10.58 13.04 -3.53
N ASP A 17 9.52 12.49 -4.13
CA ASP A 17 8.17 13.03 -4.04
C ASP A 17 7.39 12.43 -2.85
N VAL A 18 7.99 11.50 -2.09
CA VAL A 18 7.37 10.86 -0.93
C VAL A 18 7.53 11.71 0.33
N PRO A 19 6.44 12.01 1.08
CA PRO A 19 6.48 12.88 2.26
C PRO A 19 7.00 12.21 3.54
N ILE A 20 7.46 10.95 3.47
CA ILE A 20 7.86 10.14 4.63
C ILE A 20 9.37 10.19 4.84
N LYS A 21 9.81 10.76 5.96
CA LYS A 21 11.23 11.03 6.25
C LYS A 21 12.08 9.80 6.62
N HIS A 22 11.47 8.69 6.99
CA HIS A 22 12.19 7.50 7.49
C HIS A 22 12.24 6.35 6.48
N LYS A 23 11.82 6.58 5.23
CA LYS A 23 11.90 5.61 4.13
C LYS A 23 12.59 6.26 2.94
N HIS A 24 13.54 5.55 2.35
CA HIS A 24 14.35 6.08 1.25
C HIS A 24 14.60 5.01 0.18
N ALA A 25 14.27 5.34 -1.06
CA ALA A 25 14.61 4.59 -2.27
C ALA A 25 14.43 5.53 -3.48
N ASP A 26 15.00 5.20 -4.64
CA ASP A 26 14.82 6.01 -5.87
C ASP A 26 13.38 5.95 -6.40
N ARG A 27 12.69 4.84 -6.15
CA ARG A 27 11.28 4.62 -6.48
C ARG A 27 10.57 4.01 -5.31
N MET A 28 9.32 4.41 -5.12
CA MET A 28 8.46 3.99 -4.02
C MET A 28 7.14 3.46 -4.56
N VAL A 29 6.54 2.51 -3.84
CA VAL A 29 5.18 2.02 -4.09
C VAL A 29 4.26 2.66 -3.06
N VAL A 30 3.15 3.23 -3.53
CA VAL A 30 2.14 3.87 -2.68
C VAL A 30 0.83 3.14 -2.83
N MET A 31 0.23 2.73 -1.72
CA MET A 31 -1.09 2.12 -1.66
C MET A 31 -2.03 3.07 -0.91
N ARG A 32 -3.15 3.45 -1.54
CA ARG A 32 -4.14 4.34 -0.93
C ARG A 32 -5.57 4.05 -1.39
N ASP A 33 -6.53 4.61 -0.66
CA ASP A 33 -7.95 4.61 -1.03
C ASP A 33 -8.17 5.57 -2.20
N SER A 34 -8.66 5.05 -3.33
CA SER A 34 -8.87 5.84 -4.55
C SER A 34 -9.95 6.91 -4.39
N SER A 35 -10.88 6.72 -3.44
CA SER A 35 -11.92 7.71 -3.13
C SER A 35 -11.40 8.89 -2.30
N LYS A 36 -10.20 8.74 -1.72
CA LYS A 36 -9.55 9.73 -0.85
C LYS A 36 -8.09 9.94 -1.29
N PRO A 37 -7.85 10.53 -2.47
CA PRO A 37 -6.49 10.72 -2.99
C PRO A 37 -5.61 11.55 -2.06
N ASP A 38 -6.18 12.50 -1.31
CA ASP A 38 -5.45 13.31 -0.32
C ASP A 38 -5.49 12.72 1.10
N GLY A 39 -6.05 11.51 1.25
CA GLY A 39 -6.10 10.78 2.50
C GLY A 39 -4.78 10.06 2.83
N ASP A 40 -4.82 9.27 3.89
CA ASP A 40 -3.65 8.49 4.31
C ASP A 40 -3.26 7.45 3.25
N ALA A 41 -1.95 7.21 3.16
CA ALA A 41 -1.36 6.27 2.21
C ALA A 41 -0.25 5.46 2.89
N LEU A 42 -0.11 4.21 2.46
CA LEU A 42 1.00 3.34 2.84
C LEU A 42 2.13 3.46 1.80
N TYR A 43 3.34 3.71 2.28
CA TYR A 43 4.53 3.89 1.44
C TYR A 43 5.49 2.73 1.65
N TYR A 44 5.90 2.09 0.57
CA TYR A 44 6.82 0.96 0.57
C TYR A 44 8.06 1.29 -0.24
N THR A 45 9.23 0.99 0.32
CA THR A 45 10.45 0.80 -0.49
C THR A 45 10.29 -0.46 -1.35
N PRO A 46 11.09 -0.64 -2.41
CA PRO A 46 11.03 -1.83 -3.26
C PRO A 46 11.19 -3.14 -2.47
N ASN A 47 12.11 -3.17 -1.50
CA ASN A 47 12.36 -4.36 -0.68
C ASN A 47 11.19 -4.65 0.27
N GLU A 48 10.59 -3.62 0.88
CA GLU A 48 9.40 -3.80 1.72
C GLU A 48 8.20 -4.26 0.89
N TRP A 49 8.05 -3.78 -0.34
CA TRP A 49 6.98 -4.21 -1.24
C TRP A 49 7.15 -5.67 -1.68
N GLU A 50 8.38 -6.09 -1.98
CA GLU A 50 8.68 -7.49 -2.25
C GLU A 50 8.37 -8.38 -1.04
N ALA A 51 8.78 -7.97 0.15
CA ALA A 51 8.47 -8.68 1.39
C ALA A 51 6.95 -8.78 1.62
N PHE A 52 6.20 -7.70 1.40
CA PHE A 52 4.74 -7.70 1.48
C PHE A 52 4.11 -8.71 0.52
N ILE A 53 4.54 -8.73 -0.75
CA ILE A 53 4.04 -9.70 -1.74
C ILE A 53 4.35 -11.13 -1.33
N LEU A 54 5.55 -11.39 -0.81
CA LEU A 54 5.95 -12.72 -0.35
C LEU A 54 5.08 -13.18 0.83
N GLY A 55 4.83 -12.32 1.82
CA GLY A 55 3.95 -12.63 2.94
C GLY A 55 2.52 -12.92 2.50
N VAL A 56 1.97 -12.12 1.57
CA VAL A 56 0.65 -12.38 0.96
C VAL A 56 0.61 -13.75 0.27
N LYS A 57 1.67 -14.13 -0.45
CA LYS A 57 1.74 -15.42 -1.14
C LYS A 57 1.90 -16.60 -0.19
N ASP A 58 2.51 -16.39 0.97
CA ASP A 58 2.71 -17.42 2.00
C ASP A 58 1.48 -17.59 2.90
N GLY A 59 0.44 -16.76 2.72
CA GLY A 59 -0.78 -16.82 3.52
C GLY A 59 -0.64 -16.18 4.91
N GLU A 60 0.36 -15.31 5.12
CA GLU A 60 0.62 -14.67 6.42
C GLU A 60 -0.55 -13.82 6.94
N PHE A 61 -1.53 -13.48 6.09
CA PHE A 61 -2.67 -12.63 6.41
C PHE A 61 -4.02 -13.34 6.32
N ASP A 62 -4.05 -14.65 6.07
CA ASP A 62 -5.31 -15.38 5.83
C ASP A 62 -6.20 -15.41 7.08
N ASP A 63 -5.60 -15.44 8.28
CA ASP A 63 -6.29 -15.40 9.58
C ASP A 63 -6.98 -14.05 9.88
N MET A 64 -6.57 -12.99 9.18
CA MET A 64 -7.19 -11.66 9.28
C MET A 64 -8.52 -11.58 8.53
N VAL A 65 -8.75 -12.45 7.54
CA VAL A 65 -10.01 -12.53 6.79
C VAL A 65 -11.04 -13.38 7.53
N GLU A 66 -10.59 -14.42 8.23
CA GLU A 66 -11.49 -15.31 8.97
C GLU A 66 -12.14 -14.64 10.20
N ASN A 67 -11.60 -13.49 10.65
CA ASN A 67 -12.10 -12.72 11.79
C ASN A 67 -12.78 -11.39 11.42
N SER A 68 -12.97 -11.09 10.12
CA SER A 68 -13.54 -9.82 9.62
C SER A 68 -15.03 -9.87 9.37
#